data_AF-A0A7J4L971-F1
#
_entry.id   AF-A0A7J4L971-F1
#
_cell.length_a   1.000
_cell.length_b   1.000
_cell.length_c   1.000
_cell.angle_alpha   90.00
_cell.angle_beta   90.00
_cell.angle_gamma   90.00
#
_symmetry.space_group_name_H-M   'P 1'
#
loop_
_entity.id
_entity.type
_entity.pdbx_description
1 polymer ?
#
loop_
_entity_poly.entity_id
_entity_poly.type
_entity_poly.pdbx_seq_one_letter_code
_entity_poly.pdbx_strand_id
1 'polypeptide(L)'
;MREAKRKIQVTGGFTHILSLPIEWIQKIGLKKGDNVHLFLREDNTILVGEEKKRESLDISISVDEKDNIENVYRLVVAYYLAGYDFIQIITPEEG
;
A
#
# COMPACT_ATOMS: atom_id res chain seq x y z
N MET A 1 25.11 7.13 0.21
CA MET A 1 24.07 8.10 0.55
C MET A 1 24.24 9.32 -0.36
N ARG A 2 23.18 9.83 -1.01
CA ARG A 2 23.24 11.10 -1.76
C ARG A 2 22.59 12.17 -0.88
N GLU A 3 23.32 13.24 -0.59
CA GLU A 3 22.82 14.38 0.18
C GLU A 3 22.53 15.55 -0.77
N ALA A 4 21.41 16.25 -0.57
CA ALA A 4 21.13 17.51 -1.25
C ALA A 4 20.48 18.47 -0.25
N LYS A 5 21.06 19.65 -0.06
CA LYS A 5 20.48 20.70 0.78
C LYS A 5 19.45 21.49 -0.01
N ARG A 6 18.30 21.74 0.62
CA ARG A 6 17.18 22.50 0.07
C ARG A 6 16.64 23.43 1.14
N LYS A 7 16.30 24.66 0.74
CA LYS A 7 15.61 25.59 1.62
C LYS A 7 14.12 25.31 1.57
N ILE A 8 13.46 25.45 2.72
CA ILE A 8 12.02 25.47 2.78
C ILE A 8 11.53 26.79 2.17
N GLN A 9 10.54 26.70 1.30
CA GLN A 9 9.88 27.85 0.65
C GLN A 9 8.47 28.00 1.22
N VAL A 10 7.91 29.20 1.20
CA VAL A 10 6.54 29.46 1.65
C VAL A 10 5.68 29.79 0.44
N THR A 11 4.50 29.17 0.34
CA THR A 11 3.47 29.51 -0.62
C THR A 11 2.13 29.70 0.09
N GLY A 12 1.31 30.65 -0.37
CA GLY A 12 -0.05 30.85 0.14
C GLY A 12 -0.16 31.15 1.65
N GLY A 13 0.91 31.63 2.28
CA GLY A 13 0.97 32.04 3.70
C GLY A 13 1.09 30.90 4.72
N PHE A 14 0.50 29.73 4.46
CA PHE A 14 0.45 28.61 5.44
C PHE A 14 1.07 27.31 4.94
N THR A 15 1.46 27.24 3.67
CA THR A 15 2.02 26.02 3.08
C THR A 15 3.52 26.17 2.87
N HIS A 16 4.27 25.20 3.36
CA HIS A 16 5.71 25.11 3.14
C HIS A 16 6.00 24.11 2.02
N ILE A 17 6.91 24.46 1.12
CA ILE A 17 7.34 23.64 -0.02
C ILE A 17 8.81 23.26 0.15
N LEU A 18 9.12 21.99 -0.11
CA LEU A 18 10.49 21.49 -0.27
C LEU A 18 10.65 20.99 -1.71
N SER A 19 11.66 21.49 -2.44
CA SER A 19 11.91 21.05 -3.82
C SER A 19 12.80 19.81 -3.86
N LEU A 20 12.38 18.78 -4.60
CA LEU A 20 13.16 17.55 -4.78
C LEU A 20 14.18 17.71 -5.94
N PRO A 21 15.42 17.18 -5.81
CA PRO A 21 16.37 17.17 -6.91
C PRO A 21 15.83 16.40 -8.12
N ILE A 22 15.97 16.97 -9.32
CA ILE A 22 15.45 16.37 -10.56
C ILE A 22 16.01 14.96 -10.83
N GLU A 23 17.29 14.75 -10.51
CA GLU A 23 17.94 13.44 -10.65
C GLU A 23 17.31 12.36 -9.76
N TRP A 24 16.80 12.75 -8.58
CA TRP A 24 16.17 11.79 -7.66
C TRP A 24 14.82 11.38 -8.21
N ILE A 25 14.01 12.35 -8.65
CA ILE A 25 12.72 12.13 -9.30
C ILE A 25 12.86 11.21 -10.51
N GLN A 26 13.81 11.49 -11.40
CA GLN A 26 14.10 10.64 -12.57
C GLN A 26 14.52 9.23 -12.17
N LYS A 27 15.38 9.08 -11.15
CA LYS A 27 15.87 7.79 -10.68
C LYS A 27 14.75 6.90 -10.12
N ILE A 28 13.78 7.48 -9.42
CA ILE A 28 12.65 6.74 -8.83
C ILE A 28 11.45 6.64 -9.78
N GLY A 29 11.53 7.21 -10.98
CA GLY A 29 10.49 7.10 -12.00
C GLY A 29 9.26 8.00 -11.80
N LEU A 30 9.29 8.90 -10.80
CA LEU A 30 8.21 9.86 -10.56
C LEU A 30 8.13 10.92 -11.67
N LYS A 31 6.91 11.40 -11.90
CA LYS A 31 6.57 12.42 -12.89
C LYS A 31 5.74 13.53 -12.27
N LYS A 32 5.63 14.65 -12.99
CA LYS A 32 4.78 15.76 -12.59
C LYS A 32 3.33 15.28 -12.48
N GLY A 33 2.72 15.48 -11.32
CA GLY A 33 1.34 15.08 -11.03
C GLY A 33 1.24 13.78 -10.23
N ASP A 34 2.33 13.04 -10.06
CA ASP A 34 2.34 11.86 -9.19
C ASP A 34 2.22 12.30 -7.73
N ASN A 35 1.44 11.54 -6.96
CA ASN A 35 1.29 11.76 -5.52
C ASN A 35 2.36 10.98 -4.77
N VAL A 36 2.88 11.58 -3.72
CA VAL A 36 3.79 10.94 -2.77
C VAL A 36 3.27 11.15 -1.35
N HIS A 37 3.57 10.22 -0.47
CA HIS A 37 3.20 10.27 0.92
C HIS A 37 4.35 10.87 1.74
N LEU A 38 3.97 11.61 2.78
CA LEU A 38 4.89 12.17 3.76
C LEU A 38 4.64 11.48 5.10
N PHE A 39 5.70 10.93 5.69
CA PHE A 39 5.63 10.31 7.01
C PHE A 39 6.56 11.06 7.96
N LEU A 40 5.98 11.69 8.99
CA LEU A 40 6.74 12.27 10.10
C LEU A 40 7.02 11.18 11.13
N ARG A 41 8.30 10.90 11.35
CA ARG A 41 8.77 9.97 12.38
C ARG A 41 8.94 10.68 13.73
N GLU A 42 9.00 9.88 14.80
CA GLU A 42 9.21 10.38 16.18
C GLU A 42 10.56 11.10 16.36
N ASP A 43 11.57 10.74 15.55
CA ASP A 43 12.87 11.40 15.53
C ASP A 43 12.89 12.72 14.73
N ASN A 44 11.72 13.22 14.31
CA ASN A 44 11.52 14.38 13.45
C ASN A 44 12.07 14.22 12.01
N THR A 45 12.37 12.98 11.59
CA THR A 45 12.69 12.71 10.18
C THR A 45 11.40 12.72 9.35
N ILE A 46 11.41 13.46 8.25
CA ILE A 46 10.36 13.39 7.23
C ILE A 46 10.80 12.39 6.15
N LEU A 47 10.04 11.30 6.01
CA LEU A 47 10.19 10.41 4.87
C LEU A 47 9.23 10.79 3.75
N VAL A 48 9.75 10.74 2.53
CA VAL A 48 8.97 10.94 1.30
C VAL A 48 9.05 9.65 0.49
N GLY A 49 7.91 9.11 0.12
CA GLY A 49 7.86 7.90 -0.71
C GLY A 49 6.46 7.60 -1.21
N GLU A 50 6.37 6.69 -2.16
CA GLU A 50 5.09 6.08 -2.50
C GLU A 50 4.65 5.22 -1.32
N GLU A 51 3.36 5.28 -0.95
CA GLU A 51 2.80 4.18 -0.19
C GLU A 51 2.98 2.96 -1.08
N LYS A 52 3.82 2.00 -0.65
CA LYS A 52 3.67 0.66 -1.19
C LYS A 52 2.22 0.33 -0.91
N LYS A 53 1.36 0.33 -1.94
CA LYS A 53 0.15 -0.48 -1.90
C LYS A 53 0.66 -1.81 -1.37
N ARG A 54 0.31 -2.14 -0.13
CA ARG A 54 0.41 -3.52 0.30
C ARG A 54 -0.36 -4.25 -0.79
N GLU A 55 0.32 -5.06 -1.59
CA GLU A 55 -0.38 -5.91 -2.57
C GLU A 55 -1.40 -6.66 -1.72
N SER A 56 -2.68 -6.37 -1.94
CA SER A 56 -3.74 -7.00 -1.17
C SER A 56 -3.61 -8.49 -1.45
N LEU A 57 -3.38 -9.25 -0.40
CA LEU A 57 -3.28 -10.69 -0.53
C LEU A 57 -4.72 -11.20 -0.64
N ASP A 58 -5.15 -11.44 -1.89
CA ASP A 58 -6.51 -11.85 -2.20
C ASP A 58 -6.55 -13.34 -2.55
N ILE A 59 -7.59 -14.04 -2.10
CA ILE A 59 -7.80 -15.46 -2.43
C ILE A 59 -9.28 -15.79 -2.62
N SER A 60 -9.54 -16.75 -3.52
CA SER A 60 -10.86 -17.34 -3.73
C SER A 60 -10.87 -18.80 -3.30
N ILE A 61 -11.86 -19.18 -2.49
CA ILE A 61 -12.13 -20.54 -2.05
C ILE A 61 -13.41 -21.00 -2.75
N SER A 62 -13.29 -21.95 -3.68
CA SER A 62 -14.44 -22.61 -4.29
C SER A 62 -14.98 -23.68 -3.32
N VAL A 63 -16.30 -23.65 -3.08
CA VAL A 63 -16.98 -24.55 -2.15
C VAL A 63 -18.18 -25.17 -2.85
N ASP A 64 -18.24 -26.50 -2.87
CA ASP A 64 -19.37 -27.27 -3.38
C ASP A 64 -20.29 -27.75 -2.23
N GLU A 65 -21.51 -28.19 -2.54
CA GLU A 65 -22.46 -28.73 -1.55
C GLU A 65 -21.92 -29.93 -0.76
N LYS A 66 -20.91 -30.62 -1.30
CA LYS A 66 -20.28 -31.79 -0.69
C LYS A 66 -19.18 -31.41 0.31
N ASP A 67 -18.78 -30.15 0.36
CA ASP A 67 -17.72 -29.69 1.23
C ASP A 67 -18.18 -29.59 2.68
N ASN A 68 -17.33 -30.07 3.58
CA ASN A 68 -17.57 -29.95 5.00
C ASN A 68 -17.32 -28.50 5.46
N ILE A 69 -18.35 -27.88 6.06
CA ILE A 69 -18.30 -26.51 6.60
C ILE A 69 -17.09 -26.28 7.51
N GLU A 70 -16.71 -27.27 8.34
CA GLU A 70 -15.57 -27.16 9.25
C GLU A 70 -14.23 -27.09 8.49
N ASN A 71 -14.11 -27.75 7.34
CA ASN A 71 -12.94 -27.63 6.48
C ASN A 71 -12.85 -26.23 5.86
N VAL A 72 -13.96 -25.70 5.36
CA VAL A 72 -14.02 -24.36 4.79
C VAL A 72 -13.67 -23.31 5.85
N TYR A 73 -14.23 -23.45 7.06
CA TYR A 73 -13.89 -22.58 8.19
C TYR A 73 -12.38 -22.62 8.50
N ARG A 74 -11.78 -23.80 8.57
CA ARG A 74 -10.32 -23.94 8.80
C ARG A 74 -9.49 -23.26 7.71
N LEU A 75 -9.90 -23.35 6.46
CA LEU A 75 -9.22 -22.68 5.34
C LEU A 75 -9.30 -21.16 5.46
N VAL A 76 -10.46 -20.61 5.78
CA VAL A 76 -10.64 -19.16 5.98
C VAL A 76 -9.73 -18.66 7.11
N VAL A 77 -9.71 -19.37 8.26
CA VAL A 77 -8.84 -19.02 9.39
C VAL A 77 -7.37 -19.09 9.00
N ALA A 78 -6.96 -20.12 8.25
CA ALA A 78 -5.57 -20.28 7.81
C ALA A 78 -5.13 -19.12 6.91
N TYR A 79 -5.95 -18.72 5.92
CA TYR A 79 -5.61 -17.60 5.04
C TYR A 79 -5.64 -16.26 5.77
N TYR A 80 -6.57 -16.06 6.71
CA TYR A 80 -6.56 -14.88 7.56
C TYR A 80 -5.26 -14.76 8.37
N LEU A 81 -4.83 -15.85 9.01
CA LEU A 81 -3.57 -15.89 9.77
C LEU A 81 -2.32 -15.74 8.88
N ALA A 82 -2.40 -16.17 7.62
CA ALA A 82 -1.35 -15.97 6.63
C ALA A 82 -1.25 -14.52 6.11
N GLY A 83 -2.17 -13.63 6.51
CA GLY A 83 -2.13 -12.21 6.20
C GLY A 83 -2.87 -11.81 4.93
N TYR A 84 -3.78 -12.66 4.45
CA TYR A 84 -4.69 -12.33 3.35
C TYR A 84 -5.67 -11.23 3.76
N ASP A 85 -5.80 -10.22 2.91
CA ASP A 85 -6.63 -9.04 3.13
C ASP A 85 -8.07 -9.25 2.64
N PHE A 86 -8.26 -10.05 1.58
CA PHE A 86 -9.57 -10.39 1.03
C PHE A 86 -9.70 -11.91 0.79
N ILE A 87 -10.71 -12.53 1.41
CA ILE A 87 -11.01 -13.96 1.24
C ILE A 87 -12.42 -14.07 0.64
N GLN A 88 -12.50 -14.45 -0.63
CA GLN A 88 -13.76 -14.67 -1.34
C GLN A 88 -14.17 -16.14 -1.28
N ILE A 89 -15.41 -16.42 -0.92
CA ILE A 89 -15.99 -17.76 -0.98
C ILE A 89 -16.91 -17.80 -2.20
N ILE A 90 -16.68 -18.76 -3.10
CA ILE A 90 -17.43 -18.92 -4.33
C ILE A 90 -18.15 -20.26 -4.28
N THR A 91 -19.48 -20.23 -4.40
CA THR A 91 -20.31 -21.42 -4.60
C THR A 91 -20.69 -21.53 -6.07
N PRO A 92 -20.81 -22.74 -6.65
CA PRO A 92 -21.41 -22.91 -7.96
C PRO A 92 -22.79 -22.25 -8.01
N GLU A 93 -23.11 -21.54 -9.08
CA GLU A 93 -24.48 -21.08 -9.31
C GLU A 93 -25.38 -22.30 -9.52
N GLU A 94 -26.50 -22.37 -8.78
CA GLU A 94 -27.58 -23.30 -9.07
C GLU A 94 -28.17 -22.93 -10.44
N GLY A 95 -27.97 -23.82 -11.43
CA GLY A 95 -28.58 -23.74 -12.76
C GLY A 95 -29.94 -24.42 -12.84
#